data_AF-A0A497FIP4-F1
#
_entry.id   AF-A0A497FIP4-F1
#
_cell.length_a   1.000
_cell.length_b   1.000
_cell.length_c   1.000
_cell.angle_alpha   90.00
_cell.angle_beta   90.00
_cell.angle_gamma   90.00
#
_symmetry.space_group_name_H-M   'P 1'
#
loop_
_entity.id
_entity.type
_entity.pdbx_description
1 polymer ?
#
loop_
_entity_poly.entity_id
_entity_poly.type
_entity_poly.pdbx_seq_one_letter_code
_entity_poly.pdbx_strand_id
1 'polypeptide(L)'
;MYQAYFMVHKDKPVEASIEHASVVVVAERQRSKGGFLKPVERIDYIAKLYYPIFLSKIGDNNYLVVDAIPLFAKEFDVKKIPEVEPFLQDLENATTLESFLGVLERYSNHFDEFASIEKEQLSGIFPLEWMEDVHDFFQNLTRVEEGITTLD
;
A
#
# COMPACT_ATOMS: atom_id res chain seq x y z
N MET A 1 -11.34 10.69 7.00
CA MET A 1 -11.67 9.28 7.29
C MET A 1 -13.00 8.95 6.59
N TYR A 2 -12.98 8.25 5.46
CA TYR A 2 -14.21 7.76 4.80
C TYR A 2 -14.25 6.23 4.95
N GLN A 3 -15.19 5.75 5.76
CA GLN A 3 -15.49 4.32 5.88
C GLN A 3 -16.33 3.90 4.67
N ALA A 4 -15.82 2.96 3.89
CA ALA A 4 -16.63 2.21 2.95
C ALA A 4 -17.37 1.13 3.76
N TYR A 5 -18.66 1.34 4.01
CA TYR A 5 -19.52 0.36 4.66
C TYR A 5 -20.04 -0.61 3.61
N PHE A 6 -19.43 -1.78 3.51
CA PHE A 6 -20.06 -2.90 2.82
C PHE A 6 -21.03 -3.57 3.81
N MET A 7 -22.34 -3.34 3.64
CA MET A 7 -23.35 -4.03 4.44
C MET A 7 -23.43 -5.48 3.99
N VAL A 8 -22.87 -6.39 4.78
CA VAL A 8 -23.05 -7.83 4.62
C VAL A 8 -24.14 -8.28 5.59
N HIS A 9 -25.18 -8.93 5.08
CA HIS A 9 -26.19 -9.56 5.92
C HIS A 9 -25.53 -10.70 6.72
N LYS A 10 -25.62 -10.63 8.06
CA LYS A 10 -24.95 -11.55 8.99
C LYS A 10 -25.29 -13.04 8.77
N ASP A 11 -26.41 -13.31 8.12
CA ASP A 11 -26.99 -14.65 7.96
C ASP A 11 -26.99 -15.17 6.51
N LYS A 12 -26.31 -14.47 5.59
CA LYS A 12 -26.19 -14.90 4.19
C LYS A 12 -24.74 -14.88 3.72
N PRO A 13 -24.28 -15.90 2.97
CA PRO A 13 -22.97 -15.84 2.33
C PRO A 13 -22.90 -14.60 1.43
N VAL A 14 -21.74 -13.93 1.46
CA VAL A 14 -21.47 -12.79 0.58
C VAL A 14 -21.58 -13.26 -0.86
N GLU A 15 -22.41 -12.58 -1.65
CA GLU A 15 -22.48 -12.87 -3.09
C GLU A 15 -21.13 -12.60 -3.73
N ALA A 16 -20.70 -13.49 -4.63
CA ALA A 16 -19.40 -13.36 -5.30
C ALA A 16 -19.24 -11.99 -5.99
N SER A 17 -20.31 -11.41 -6.55
CA SER A 17 -20.31 -10.07 -7.14
C SER A 17 -19.91 -8.97 -6.14
N ILE A 18 -20.43 -9.04 -4.92
CA ILE A 18 -20.15 -8.10 -3.83
C ILE A 18 -18.71 -8.28 -3.34
N GLU A 19 -18.26 -9.53 -3.21
CA GLU A 19 -16.87 -9.84 -2.86
C GLU A 19 -15.89 -9.24 -3.88
N HIS A 20 -16.07 -9.55 -5.17
CA HIS A 20 -15.20 -9.01 -6.23
C HIS A 20 -15.21 -7.47 -6.28
N ALA A 21 -16.40 -6.85 -6.17
CA ALA A 21 -16.51 -5.40 -6.16
C ALA A 21 -15.76 -4.77 -4.97
N SER A 22 -15.86 -5.38 -3.79
CA SER A 22 -15.16 -4.91 -2.59
C SER A 22 -13.64 -4.97 -2.76
N VAL A 23 -13.14 -6.07 -3.33
CA VAL A 23 -11.71 -6.27 -3.62
C VAL A 23 -11.21 -5.23 -4.60
N VAL A 24 -11.93 -4.99 -5.71
CA VAL A 24 -11.56 -3.97 -6.70
C VAL A 24 -11.52 -2.58 -6.05
N VAL A 25 -12.50 -2.24 -5.20
CA VAL A 25 -12.52 -0.96 -4.50
C VAL A 25 -11.34 -0.80 -3.55
N VAL A 26 -11.00 -1.84 -2.78
CA VAL A 26 -9.84 -1.82 -1.87
C VAL A 26 -8.54 -1.71 -2.66
N ALA A 27 -8.37 -2.50 -3.72
CA ALA A 27 -7.18 -2.47 -4.56
C ALA A 27 -6.99 -1.10 -5.22
N GLU A 28 -8.05 -0.51 -5.81
CA GLU A 28 -8.00 0.85 -6.39
C GLU A 28 -7.78 1.95 -5.34
N ARG A 29 -8.15 1.72 -4.08
CA ARG A 29 -7.89 2.66 -2.98
C ARG A 29 -6.42 2.61 -2.53
N GLN A 30 -5.81 1.44 -2.49
CA GLN A 30 -4.41 1.25 -2.11
C GLN A 30 -3.45 1.60 -3.23
N ARG A 31 -3.90 1.47 -4.49
CA ARG A 31 -3.12 1.82 -5.68
C ARG A 31 -2.69 3.28 -5.64
N SER A 32 -1.44 3.54 -5.99
CA SER A 32 -0.99 4.90 -6.22
C SER A 32 -1.67 5.45 -7.46
N LYS A 33 -2.47 6.49 -7.29
CA LYS A 33 -2.94 7.29 -8.41
C LYS A 33 -1.74 8.11 -8.87
N GLY A 34 -1.15 7.75 -10.01
CA GLY A 34 0.05 8.41 -10.54
C GLY A 34 -0.13 9.93 -10.63
N GLY A 35 0.99 10.64 -10.67
CA GLY A 35 1.07 12.10 -10.74
C GLY A 35 2.22 12.52 -11.66
N PHE A 36 2.53 13.82 -11.74
CA PHE A 36 3.51 14.36 -12.69
C PHE A 36 4.88 13.66 -12.67
N LEU A 37 5.30 13.13 -11.52
CA LEU A 37 6.59 12.43 -11.34
C LEU A 37 6.47 10.92 -11.06
N LYS A 38 5.25 10.36 -10.95
CA LYS A 38 5.05 8.95 -10.58
C LYS A 38 4.30 8.21 -11.68
N PRO A 39 4.86 7.12 -12.24
CA PRO A 39 4.18 6.35 -13.27
C PRO A 39 2.83 5.86 -12.75
N VAL A 40 1.83 5.87 -13.64
CA VAL A 40 0.49 5.40 -13.31
C VAL A 40 0.56 3.89 -13.13
N GLU A 41 0.34 3.46 -11.89
CA GLU A 41 0.18 2.05 -11.56
C GLU A 41 -1.12 1.54 -12.19
N ARG A 42 -1.08 0.38 -12.86
CA ARG A 42 -2.24 -0.26 -13.49
C ARG A 42 -2.43 -1.65 -12.89
N ILE A 43 -3.68 -1.95 -12.52
CA ILE A 43 -4.10 -3.29 -12.13
C ILE A 43 -4.59 -3.99 -13.39
N ASP A 44 -3.90 -5.05 -13.81
CA ASP A 44 -4.26 -5.79 -15.03
C ASP A 44 -5.23 -6.94 -14.76
N TYR A 45 -5.07 -7.62 -13.62
CA TYR A 45 -5.92 -8.73 -13.20
C TYR A 45 -5.84 -8.93 -11.68
N ILE A 46 -6.92 -9.42 -11.07
CA ILE A 46 -6.98 -9.83 -9.67
C ILE A 46 -7.41 -11.29 -9.57
N ALA A 47 -6.59 -12.13 -8.93
CA ALA A 47 -6.85 -13.53 -8.63
C ALA A 47 -7.14 -13.70 -7.13
N LYS A 48 -8.12 -14.55 -6.80
CA LYS A 48 -8.34 -15.01 -5.43
C LYS A 48 -7.35 -16.13 -5.12
N LEU A 49 -6.52 -15.97 -4.09
CA LEU A 49 -5.60 -17.03 -3.64
C LEU A 49 -6.26 -17.86 -2.54
N TYR A 50 -6.73 -17.19 -1.49
CA TYR A 50 -7.48 -17.77 -0.38
C TYR A 50 -8.22 -16.62 0.29
N TYR A 51 -9.47 -16.76 0.73
CA TYR A 51 -10.14 -15.63 1.39
C TYR A 51 -9.42 -15.28 2.71
N PRO A 52 -9.02 -14.03 2.98
CA PRO A 52 -9.28 -12.77 2.25
C PRO A 52 -8.06 -12.16 1.51
N ILE A 53 -7.18 -13.01 0.99
CA ILE A 53 -5.92 -12.70 0.32
C ILE A 53 -6.05 -12.83 -1.20
N PHE A 54 -5.65 -11.78 -1.90
CA PHE A 54 -5.74 -11.65 -3.35
C PHE A 54 -4.39 -11.31 -3.96
N LEU A 55 -4.18 -11.73 -5.21
CA LEU A 55 -3.01 -11.38 -6.00
C LEU A 55 -3.43 -10.49 -7.16
N SER A 56 -2.79 -9.34 -7.28
CA SER A 56 -3.00 -8.39 -8.36
C SER A 56 -1.72 -8.26 -9.18
N LYS A 57 -1.78 -8.45 -10.50
CA LYS A 57 -0.62 -8.25 -11.36
C LYS A 57 -0.40 -6.75 -11.63
N ILE A 58 0.84 -6.28 -11.47
CA ILE A 58 1.26 -4.89 -11.69
C ILE A 58 2.43 -4.86 -12.67
N GLY A 59 2.16 -4.49 -13.92
CA GLY A 59 3.17 -4.51 -14.99
C GLY A 59 3.63 -5.92 -15.35
N ASP A 60 4.79 -6.06 -15.98
CA ASP A 60 5.13 -7.30 -16.69
C ASP A 60 5.42 -8.49 -15.76
N ASN A 61 6.15 -8.27 -14.66
CA ASN A 61 6.66 -9.33 -13.78
C ASN A 61 6.46 -9.07 -12.27
N ASN A 62 5.69 -8.05 -11.87
CA ASN A 62 5.44 -7.77 -10.46
C ASN A 62 3.99 -8.11 -10.07
N TYR A 63 3.81 -8.54 -8.83
CA TYR A 63 2.51 -8.87 -8.25
C TYR A 63 2.37 -8.17 -6.90
N LEU A 64 1.20 -7.62 -6.64
CA LEU A 64 0.79 -7.08 -5.35
C LEU A 64 -0.08 -8.11 -4.63
N VAL A 65 0.29 -8.42 -3.39
CA VAL A 65 -0.53 -9.25 -2.52
C VAL A 65 -1.40 -8.33 -1.67
N VAL A 66 -2.72 -8.46 -1.79
CA VAL A 66 -3.72 -7.62 -1.12
C VAL A 66 -4.43 -8.44 -0.05
N ASP A 67 -4.39 -7.94 1.17
CA ASP A 67 -5.20 -8.42 2.28
C ASP A 67 -6.46 -7.55 2.42
N ALA A 68 -7.61 -8.13 2.10
CA ALA A 68 -8.88 -7.41 2.03
C ALA A 68 -9.58 -7.24 3.40
N ILE A 69 -9.12 -7.91 4.46
CA ILE A 69 -9.71 -7.85 5.83
C ILE A 69 -8.65 -7.41 6.86
N PRO A 70 -7.74 -6.52 6.46
CA PRO A 70 -6.50 -6.17 7.18
C PRO A 70 -5.95 -7.17 8.24
N LEU A 71 -6.00 -8.48 7.97
CA LEU A 71 -5.48 -9.53 8.87
C LEU A 71 -3.98 -9.39 9.17
N PHE A 72 -3.23 -8.91 8.19
CA PHE A 72 -1.77 -8.70 8.23
C PHE A 72 -1.42 -7.22 8.18
N ALA A 73 -2.36 -6.35 8.52
CA ALA A 73 -2.08 -4.94 8.62
C ALA A 73 -1.20 -4.66 9.84
N LYS A 74 -0.10 -3.94 9.60
CA LYS A 74 0.83 -3.57 10.65
C LYS A 74 0.91 -2.04 10.74
N GLU A 75 0.98 -1.54 11.96
CA GLU A 75 1.20 -0.12 12.22
C GLU A 75 2.69 0.18 12.21
N PHE A 76 3.05 1.30 11.58
CA PHE A 76 4.42 1.81 11.54
C PHE A 76 4.42 3.27 11.94
N ASP A 77 5.45 3.64 12.69
CA ASP A 77 5.73 5.03 13.02
C ASP A 77 6.41 5.69 11.81
N VAL A 78 5.68 6.56 11.14
CA VAL A 78 6.18 7.38 10.03
C VAL A 78 6.57 8.74 10.58
N LYS A 79 7.86 9.04 10.53
CA LYS A 79 8.38 10.33 10.97
C LYS A 79 8.21 11.36 9.85
N LYS A 80 7.47 12.43 10.10
CA LYS A 80 7.26 13.52 9.14
C LYS A 80 8.35 14.57 9.31
N ILE A 81 8.92 15.01 8.18
CA ILE A 81 9.85 16.13 8.18
C ILE A 81 9.11 17.46 8.41
N PRO A 82 9.77 18.48 8.97
CA PRO A 82 9.23 19.84 9.07
C PRO A 82 8.82 20.41 7.71
N GLU A 83 7.85 21.34 7.72
CA GLU A 83 7.35 21.98 6.49
C GLU A 83 8.48 22.66 5.72
N VAL A 84 8.54 22.41 4.41
CA VAL A 84 9.63 22.83 3.52
C VAL A 84 9.28 24.11 2.76
N GLU A 85 8.00 24.32 2.44
CA GLU A 85 7.50 25.48 1.69
C GLU A 85 7.96 26.84 2.24
N PRO A 86 7.89 27.13 3.55
CA PRO A 86 8.36 28.41 4.07
C PRO A 86 9.85 28.67 3.82
N PHE A 87 10.68 27.62 3.95
CA PHE A 87 12.11 27.69 3.64
C PHE A 87 12.34 27.99 2.15
N LEU A 88 11.65 27.29 1.25
CA LEU A 88 11.78 27.50 -0.20
C LEU A 88 11.35 28.92 -0.58
N GLN A 89 10.23 29.39 -0.04
CA GLN A 89 9.71 30.72 -0.33
C GLN A 89 10.67 31.82 0.15
N ASP A 90 11.24 31.67 1.34
CA ASP A 90 12.25 32.58 1.89
C ASP A 90 13.54 32.58 1.06
N LEU A 91 13.94 31.41 0.56
CA LEU A 91 15.11 31.27 -0.31
C LEU A 91 14.90 31.92 -1.68
N GLU A 92 13.72 31.75 -2.28
CA GLU A 92 13.34 32.39 -3.55
C GLU A 92 13.27 33.91 -3.43
N ASN A 93 12.85 34.43 -2.27
CA ASN A 93 12.76 35.86 -2.01
C ASN A 93 14.13 36.51 -1.69
N ALA A 94 15.18 35.72 -1.47
CA ALA A 94 16.52 36.22 -1.18
C ALA A 94 17.22 36.69 -2.47
N THR A 95 17.31 38.01 -2.64
CA THR A 95 17.87 38.63 -3.86
C THR A 95 19.34 39.02 -3.73
N THR A 96 19.94 38.89 -2.55
CA THR A 96 21.34 39.23 -2.28
C THR A 96 22.06 38.10 -1.58
N LEU A 97 23.39 38.03 -1.69
CA LEU A 97 24.18 37.02 -0.99
C LEU A 97 23.98 37.08 0.53
N GLU A 98 23.90 38.27 1.09
CA GLU A 98 23.70 38.47 2.54
C GLU A 98 22.32 37.99 3.00
N SER A 99 21.26 38.27 2.24
CA SER A 99 19.92 37.74 2.54
C SER A 99 19.85 36.23 2.37
N PHE A 100 20.51 35.68 1.35
CA PHE A 100 20.59 34.24 1.12
C PHE A 100 21.29 33.52 2.29
N LEU A 101 22.44 34.01 2.73
CA LEU A 101 23.16 33.45 3.88
C LEU A 101 22.33 33.56 5.17
N GLY A 102 21.63 34.69 5.37
CA GLY A 102 20.72 34.86 6.51
C GLY A 102 19.54 33.88 6.50
N VAL A 103 19.00 33.53 5.32
CA VAL A 103 17.99 32.46 5.20
C VAL A 103 18.58 31.12 5.62
N LEU A 104 19.77 30.75 5.11
CA LEU A 104 20.41 29.47 5.47
C LEU A 104 20.71 29.37 6.97
N GLU A 105 21.20 30.44 7.59
CA GLU A 105 21.49 30.48 9.01
C GLU A 105 20.21 30.32 9.85
N ARG A 106 19.12 31.00 9.47
CA ARG A 106 17.82 30.91 10.14
C ARG A 106 17.23 29.51 10.13
N TYR A 107 17.41 28.76 9.03
CA TYR A 107 16.90 27.39 8.88
C TYR A 107 17.93 26.31 9.23
N SER A 108 19.10 26.68 9.76
CA SER A 108 20.22 25.77 10.01
C SER A 108 19.85 24.54 10.83
N ASN A 109 18.99 24.70 11.84
CA ASN A 109 18.53 23.61 12.70
C ASN A 109 17.07 23.20 12.45
N HIS A 110 16.40 23.82 11.46
CA HIS A 110 14.95 23.63 11.25
C HIS A 110 14.60 22.19 10.83
N PHE A 111 15.53 21.48 10.21
CA PHE A 111 15.36 20.11 9.72
C PHE A 111 16.11 19.06 10.55
N ASP A 112 16.69 19.44 11.70
CA ASP A 112 17.46 18.53 12.56
C ASP A 112 16.57 17.50 13.26
N GLU A 113 15.31 17.86 13.50
CA GLU A 113 14.32 17.00 14.15
C GLU A 113 13.10 16.77 13.24
N PHE A 114 12.39 15.67 13.50
CA PHE A 114 11.12 15.39 12.85
C PHE A 114 10.02 16.23 13.50
N ALA A 115 9.13 16.81 12.69
CA ALA A 115 8.04 17.63 13.19
C ALA A 115 6.98 16.80 13.92
N SER A 116 6.76 15.57 13.47
CA SER A 116 5.81 14.65 14.10
C SER A 116 6.14 13.19 13.80
N ILE A 117 5.55 12.31 14.60
CA ILE A 117 5.46 10.89 14.33
C ILE A 117 4.00 10.57 14.13
N GLU A 118 3.66 10.05 12.96
CA GLU A 118 2.32 9.61 12.62
C GLU A 118 2.28 8.09 12.52
N LYS A 119 1.18 7.49 12.99
CA LYS A 119 0.94 6.07 12.79
C LYS A 119 0.28 5.86 11.44
N GLU A 120 0.98 5.16 10.55
CA GLU A 120 0.40 4.71 9.30
C GLU A 120 0.22 3.18 9.33
N GLN A 121 -0.94 2.73 8.88
CA GLN A 121 -1.25 1.32 8.76
C GLN A 121 -0.95 0.89 7.33
N LEU A 122 -0.03 -0.06 7.18
CA LEU A 122 0.23 -0.70 5.89
C LEU A 122 -0.37 -2.10 5.90
N SER A 123 -1.31 -2.32 4.98
CA SER A 123 -1.90 -3.64 4.73
C SER A 123 -1.01 -4.43 3.77
N GLY A 124 -1.07 -5.76 3.86
CA GLY A 124 -0.31 -6.64 2.96
C GLY A 124 1.18 -6.78 3.28
N ILE A 125 1.58 -6.57 4.54
CA ILE A 125 2.90 -6.99 5.01
C ILE A 125 2.79 -8.41 5.54
N PHE A 126 3.14 -9.35 4.67
CA PHE A 126 3.15 -10.76 5.00
C PHE A 126 4.45 -11.11 5.74
N PRO A 127 4.38 -11.86 6.86
CA PRO A 127 5.57 -12.42 7.50
C PRO A 127 6.38 -13.26 6.51
N LEU A 128 7.71 -13.31 6.69
CA LEU A 128 8.59 -14.10 5.83
C LEU A 128 8.18 -15.58 5.80
N GLU A 129 7.85 -16.14 6.96
CA GLU A 129 7.36 -17.51 7.15
C GLU A 129 6.12 -17.79 6.28
N TRP A 130 5.20 -16.83 6.19
CA TRP A 130 4.00 -16.96 5.36
C TRP A 130 4.33 -16.93 3.87
N MET A 131 5.31 -16.12 3.46
CA MET A 131 5.75 -16.04 2.07
C MET A 131 6.45 -17.33 1.63
N GLU A 132 7.17 -18.01 2.54
CA GLU A 132 7.77 -19.33 2.31
C GLU A 132 6.68 -20.39 2.07
N ASP A 133 5.67 -20.45 2.95
CA ASP A 133 4.54 -21.39 2.80
C ASP A 133 3.77 -21.16 1.49
N VAL A 134 3.55 -19.91 1.10
CA VAL A 134 2.87 -19.58 -0.16
C VAL A 134 3.74 -19.90 -1.37
N HIS A 135 5.05 -19.65 -1.29
CA HIS A 135 5.97 -20.05 -2.33
C HIS A 135 5.94 -21.58 -2.53
N ASP A 136 6.03 -22.33 -1.44
CA ASP A 136 5.95 -23.79 -1.46
C ASP A 136 4.61 -24.28 -2.00
N PHE A 137 3.50 -23.64 -1.61
CA PHE A 137 2.18 -23.93 -2.18
C PHE A 137 2.15 -23.74 -3.70
N PHE A 138 2.69 -22.63 -4.22
CA PHE A 138 2.75 -22.38 -5.66
C PHE A 138 3.68 -23.35 -6.40
N GLN A 139 4.81 -23.73 -5.81
CA GLN A 139 5.72 -24.72 -6.40
C GLN A 139 5.08 -26.11 -6.48
N ASN A 140 4.19 -26.42 -5.54
CA ASN A 140 3.51 -27.71 -5.48
C ASN A 140 2.11 -27.69 -6.10
N LEU A 141 1.65 -26.55 -6.65
CA LEU A 141 0.29 -26.38 -7.16
C LEU A 141 -0.07 -27.43 -8.21
N THR A 142 0.88 -27.74 -9.11
CA THR A 142 0.72 -28.75 -10.17
C THR A 142 0.52 -30.16 -9.62
N ARG A 143 1.12 -30.47 -8.46
CA ARG A 143 0.96 -31.78 -7.78
C ARG A 143 -0.36 -31.88 -7.02
N VAL A 144 -0.86 -30.76 -6.49
CA VAL A 144 -2.15 -30.72 -5.79
C VAL A 144 -3.30 -30.91 -6.77
N GLU A 145 -3.22 -30.33 -7.97
CA GLU A 145 -4.23 -30.54 -9.04
C GLU A 145 -4.29 -32.01 -9.52
N GLU A 146 -3.14 -32.68 -9.64
CA GLU A 146 -3.06 -34.13 -9.92
C GLU A 146 -3.65 -34.99 -8.78
N GLY A 147 -3.50 -34.57 -7.53
CA GLY A 147 -4.08 -35.26 -6.37
C GLY A 147 -5.59 -35.05 -6.19
N ILE A 148 -6.15 -33.93 -6.65
CA ILE A 148 -7.60 -33.65 -6.58
C ILE A 148 -8.39 -34.45 -7.63
N THR A 149 -7.76 -34.80 -8.76
CA THR A 149 -8.42 -35.60 -9.83
C THR A 149 -8.52 -37.10 -9.54
N THR A 150 -7.99 -37.58 -8.41
CA THR A 150 -8.03 -39.00 -8.01
C THR A 150 -8.86 -39.29 -6.76
N LEU A 151 -9.78 -38.38 -6.39
CA LEU A 151 -10.83 -38.70 -5.43
C LEU A 151 -12.03 -39.31 -6.17
N ASP A 152 -12.05 -40.64 -6.25
CA ASP A 152 -13.22 -41.46 -6.58
C ASP A 152 -14.36 -41.28 -5.55
#